data_AF-A0A091FHU3-F1
#
_entry.id   AF-A0A091FHU3-F1
#
_cell.length_a   1.000
_cell.length_b   1.000
_cell.length_c   1.000
_cell.angle_alpha   90.00
_cell.angle_beta   90.00
_cell.angle_gamma   90.00
#
_symmetry.space_group_name_H-M   'P 1'
#
loop_
_entity.id
_entity.type
_entity.pdbx_description
1 polymer ?
#
loop_
_entity_poly.entity_id
_entity_poly.type
_entity_poly.pdbx_seq_one_letter_code
_entity_poly.pdbx_strand_id
1 'polypeptide(L)' 'MPRSSRIIKREELYAAWVKDSIPEDEWELIRKSLQRGQLTGSNRFIDEIETKINHRIEFRGQGRPRKNKK' A
#
# COMPACT_ATOMS: atom_id res chain seq x y z
N MET A 1 -8.95 31.22 -22.48
CA MET A 1 -7.96 30.70 -21.52
C MET A 1 -7.09 29.65 -22.20
N PRO A 2 -5.78 29.89 -22.44
CA PRO A 2 -4.95 28.99 -23.24
C PRO A 2 -4.63 27.70 -22.46
N ARG A 3 -4.63 26.55 -23.15
CA ARG A 3 -4.40 25.21 -22.55
C ARG A 3 -2.98 25.01 -22.00
N SER A 4 -2.01 25.82 -22.46
CA SER A 4 -0.59 25.69 -22.12
C SER A 4 -0.27 25.98 -20.65
N SER A 5 -0.90 27.01 -20.06
CA SER A 5 -0.66 27.39 -18.66
C SER A 5 -1.11 26.34 -17.64
N ARG A 6 -2.10 25.50 -18.00
CA ARG A 6 -2.56 24.38 -17.16
C ARG A 6 -1.56 23.23 -17.10
N ILE A 7 -0.79 23.00 -18.17
CA ILE A 7 0.20 21.92 -18.22
C ILE A 7 1.43 22.31 -17.37
N ILE A 8 1.94 23.53 -17.57
CA ILE A 8 3.06 24.08 -16.77
C ILE A 8 2.73 24.03 -15.28
N LYS A 9 1.51 24.45 -14.91
CA LYS A 9 1.05 24.40 -13.52
C LYS A 9 0.95 22.97 -12.97
N ARG A 10 0.62 21.98 -13.79
CA ARG A 10 0.54 20.58 -13.36
C ARG A 10 1.93 19.98 -13.16
N GLU A 11 2.89 20.33 -14.02
CA GLU A 11 4.28 19.91 -13.91
C GLU A 11 4.92 20.46 -12.63
N GLU A 12 4.73 21.74 -12.34
CA GLU A 12 5.22 22.38 -11.11
C GLU A 12 4.62 21.74 -9.85
N LEU A 13 3.31 21.48 -9.85
CA LEU A 13 2.62 20.80 -8.74
C LEU A 13 3.09 19.35 -8.56
N TYR A 14 3.33 18.63 -9.66
CA TYR A 14 3.85 17.27 -9.60
C TYR A 14 5.29 17.25 -9.07
N ALA A 15 6.14 18.17 -9.52
CA ALA A 15 7.51 18.29 -9.03
C ALA A 15 7.55 18.66 -7.54
N ALA A 16 6.63 19.50 -7.06
CA ALA A 16 6.49 19.81 -5.65
C ALA A 16 6.05 18.56 -4.86
N TRP A 17 5.05 17.82 -5.34
CA TRP A 17 4.58 16.57 -4.71
C TRP A 17 5.67 15.48 -4.65
N VAL A 18 6.48 15.31 -5.70
CA VAL A 18 7.58 14.33 -5.71
C VAL A 18 8.69 14.70 -4.71
N LYS A 19 8.94 16.00 -4.52
CA LYS A 19 9.93 16.51 -3.56
C LYS A 19 9.41 16.56 -2.13
N ASP A 20 8.10 16.48 -1.94
CA ASP A 20 7.49 16.46 -0.63
C ASP A 20 7.85 15.16 0.10
N SER A 21 7.97 15.23 1.43
CA SER A 21 8.34 14.06 2.22
C SER A 21 7.14 13.10 2.29
N ILE A 22 7.37 11.82 1.94
CA ILE A 22 6.38 10.76 2.18
C ILE A 22 6.10 10.72 3.69
N PRO A 23 4.83 10.69 4.12
CA PRO A 23 4.48 10.55 5.54
C PRO A 23 5.22 9.36 6.16
N GLU A 24 5.73 9.53 7.38
CA GLU A 24 6.52 8.50 8.07
C GLU A 24 5.76 7.16 8.17
N ASP A 25 4.45 7.21 8.39
CA ASP A 25 3.57 6.03 8.47
C ASP A 25 3.55 5.22 7.16
N GLU A 26 3.52 5.90 6.01
CA GLU A 26 3.57 5.24 4.69
C GLU A 26 4.95 4.64 4.44
N TRP A 27 6.01 5.35 4.84
CA TRP A 27 7.37 4.84 4.75
C TRP A 27 7.58 3.58 5.60
N GLU A 28 7.06 3.59 6.83
CA GLU A 28 7.16 2.46 7.73
C GLU A 28 6.36 1.25 7.20
N LEU A 29 5.17 1.49 6.62
CA LEU A 29 4.38 0.47 5.96
C LEU A 29 5.16 -0.19 4.81
N ILE A 30 5.69 0.61 3.88
CA ILE A 30 6.47 0.10 2.74
C ILE A 30 7.69 -0.69 3.23
N ARG A 31 8.42 -0.15 4.21
CA ARG A 31 9.61 -0.80 4.77
C ARG A 31 9.27 -2.14 5.43
N LYS A 32 8.25 -2.19 6.28
CA LYS A 32 7.80 -3.42 6.95
C LYS A 32 7.31 -4.46 5.94
N SER A 33 6.53 -4.04 4.95
CA SER A 33 6.03 -4.91 3.90
C SER A 33 7.18 -5.52 3.09
N LEU A 34 8.16 -4.71 2.67
CA LEU A 34 9.29 -5.17 1.87
C LEU A 34 10.21 -6.14 2.64
N GLN A 35 10.52 -5.84 3.90
CA GLN A 35 11.34 -6.72 4.75
C GLN A 35 10.72 -8.11 4.98
N ARG A 36 9.38 -8.19 4.93
CA ARG A 36 8.64 -9.43 5.21
C ARG A 36 8.12 -10.12 3.95
N GLY A 37 8.38 -9.56 2.77
CA GLY A 37 7.85 -10.07 1.50
C GLY A 37 6.32 -9.95 1.40
N GLN A 38 5.72 -8.96 2.06
CA GLN A 38 4.28 -8.71 2.06
C GLN A 38 3.90 -7.67 1.01
N LEU A 39 2.67 -7.77 0.52
CA LEU A 39 2.11 -6.76 -0.36
C LEU A 39 1.66 -5.54 0.43
N THR A 40 1.94 -4.36 -0.10
CA THR A 40 1.35 -3.10 0.35
C THR A 40 0.00 -2.94 -0.33
N GLY A 41 -1.08 -3.01 0.42
CA GLY A 41 -2.43 -2.89 -0.13
C GLY A 41 -3.51 -3.26 0.90
N SER A 42 -4.77 -3.11 0.50
CA SER A 42 -5.89 -3.58 1.31
C SER A 42 -5.94 -5.11 1.36
N ASN A 43 -6.57 -5.69 2.40
CA ASN A 43 -6.77 -7.15 2.49
C ASN A 43 -7.44 -7.70 1.23
N ARG A 44 -8.42 -6.98 0.66
CA ARG A 44 -9.06 -7.38 -0.59
C ARG A 44 -8.08 -7.48 -1.75
N PHE A 45 -7.15 -6.54 -1.87
CA PHE A 45 -6.11 -6.59 -2.90
C PHE A 45 -5.20 -7.79 -2.71
N ILE A 46 -4.83 -8.09 -1.46
CA ILE A 46 -4.02 -9.26 -1.12
C ILE A 46 -4.75 -10.54 -1.53
N ASP A 47 -6.01 -10.72 -1.12
CA ASP A 47 -6.86 -11.87 -1.45
C ASP A 47 -6.97 -12.07 -2.98
N GLU A 48 -7.14 -10.98 -3.73
CA GLU A 48 -7.24 -11.01 -5.19
C GLU A 48 -5.92 -11.45 -5.83
N ILE A 49 -4.78 -10.99 -5.33
CA ILE A 49 -3.46 -11.42 -5.83
C ILE A 49 -3.20 -12.88 -5.47
N GLU A 50 -3.45 -13.31 -4.23
CA GLU A 50 -3.31 -14.70 -3.81
C GLU A 50 -4.11 -15.66 -4.69
N THR A 51 -5.35 -15.27 -5.01
CA THR A 51 -6.23 -16.04 -5.91
C THR A 51 -5.64 -16.13 -7.32
N LYS A 52 -5.09 -15.03 -7.84
CA LYS A 52 -4.51 -14.98 -9.20
C LYS A 52 -3.22 -15.78 -9.32
N ILE A 53 -2.34 -15.72 -8.32
CA ILE A 53 -1.05 -16.42 -8.36
C ILE A 53 -1.14 -17.84 -7.78
N ASN A 54 -2.30 -18.20 -7.22
CA ASN A 54 -2.56 -19.45 -6.50
C ASN A 54 -1.49 -19.74 -5.42
N HIS A 55 -1.03 -18.70 -4.75
CA HIS A 55 0.01 -18.76 -3.73
C HIS A 55 -0.37 -17.81 -2.60
N ARG A 56 -0.16 -18.26 -1.37
CA ARG A 56 -0.49 -17.49 -0.18
C ARG A 56 0.60 -16.45 0.12
N ILE A 57 0.19 -15.22 0.41
CA ILE A 57 1.04 -14.06 0.73
C ILE A 57 0.57 -13.36 2.03
N GLU A 58 -0.69 -13.55 2.47
CA GLU A 58 -1.27 -12.88 3.65
C GLU A 58 -0.60 -13.31 4.97
N PHE A 59 -0.40 -12.34 5.85
CA PHE A 59 -0.07 -12.57 7.26
C PHE A 59 -1.33 -12.38 8.10
N ARG A 60 -2.13 -13.44 8.23
CA ARG A 60 -3.15 -13.46 9.28
C ARG A 60 -2.45 -13.50 10.63
N GLY A 61 -2.79 -12.55 11.49
CA GLY A 61 -2.52 -12.69 12.92
C GLY A 61 -3.10 -14.01 13.44
N GLN A 62 -2.60 -14.47 14.59
CA GLN A 62 -3.06 -15.70 15.22
C GLN A 62 -4.61 -15.71 15.25
N GLY A 63 -5.22 -16.73 14.65
CA GLY A 63 -6.68 -16.79 14.53
C GLY A 63 -7.37 -16.70 15.90
N ARG A 64 -8.65 -16.31 15.91
CA ARG A 64 -9.42 -16.17 17.16
C ARG A 64 -9.21 -17.40 18.06
N PRO A 65 -8.68 -17.25 19.29
CA PRO A 65 -8.44 -18.38 20.17
C PRO A 65 -9.70 -19.23 20.34
N ARG A 66 -9.55 -20.56 20.28
CA ARG A 66 -10.68 -21.47 20.51
C ARG A 66 -11.23 -21.21 21.91
N LYS A 67 -12.55 -21.03 22.04
CA LYS A 67 -13.20 -21.01 23.36
C LYS A 67 -12.90 -22.35 24.03
N ASN A 68 -12.16 -22.33 25.13
CA ASN A 68 -12.02 -23.51 25.99
C ASN A 68 -13.45 -23.95 26.38
N LYS A 69 -13.87 -25.13 25.92
CA LYS A 69 -15.04 -25.80 26.50
C LYS A 69 -14.64 -26.19 27.92
N LYS A 70 -15.24 -25.53 28.91
CA LYS A 70 -15.37 -26.10 30.25
C LYS A 70 -16.39 -27.22 30.20
#